data_AF-A0A2K1IFB1-F1
#
_entry.id   AF-A0A2K1IFB1-F1
#
_cell.length_a   1.000
_cell.length_b   1.000
_cell.length_c   1.000
_cell.angle_alpha   90.00
_cell.angle_beta   90.00
_cell.angle_gamma   90.00
#
_symmetry.space_group_name_H-M   'P 1'
#
loop_
_entity.id
_entity.type
_entity.pdbx_description
1 polymer ?
#
loop_
_entity_poly.entity_id
_entity_poly.type
_entity_poly.pdbx_seq_one_letter_code
_entity_poly.pdbx_strand_id
1 'polypeptide(L)'
;MARSLRSLARLAGAARVFQNGLIQHPVPLAPLSSSTQLEASFARSGASVRFMSDDHTAKWMQNTQSKKSPMELINEVPPIKVDARVAACEGGTDPALGHPIEYICLDGKGPHVCKYCGLRYYQGNVHGHH
;
A
#
# COMPACT_ATOMS: atom_id res chain seq x y z
N MET A 1 7.28 4.65 -44.28
CA MET A 1 8.35 4.93 -43.30
C MET A 1 8.19 6.39 -42.89
N ALA A 2 8.06 6.85 -41.64
CA ALA A 2 8.07 6.28 -40.30
C ALA A 2 7.09 7.14 -39.44
N ARG A 3 6.38 6.52 -38.50
CA ARG A 3 5.43 7.21 -37.61
C ARG A 3 6.21 7.85 -36.46
N SER A 4 6.11 9.18 -36.36
CA SER A 4 6.68 9.98 -35.27
C SER A 4 6.09 9.54 -33.92
N LEU A 5 6.92 8.95 -33.06
CA LEU A 5 6.60 8.60 -31.69
C LEU A 5 6.84 9.84 -30.81
N ARG A 6 5.77 10.59 -30.52
CA ARG A 6 5.80 11.57 -29.44
C ARG A 6 5.68 10.81 -28.12
N SER A 7 6.82 10.69 -27.44
CA SER A 7 6.93 10.17 -26.08
C SER A 7 6.11 11.05 -25.13
N LEU A 8 5.04 10.50 -24.55
CA LEU A 8 4.32 11.12 -23.44
C LEU A 8 4.92 10.57 -22.14
N ALA A 9 5.93 11.26 -21.63
CA ALA A 9 6.38 11.06 -20.27
C ALA A 9 5.26 11.51 -19.31
N ARG A 10 4.59 10.55 -18.67
CA ARG A 10 3.69 10.82 -17.55
C ARG A 10 4.55 11.20 -16.35
N LEU A 11 4.54 12.48 -15.99
CA LEU A 11 5.08 12.95 -14.71
C LEU A 11 4.31 12.27 -13.59
N ALA A 12 4.98 11.38 -12.87
CA ALA A 12 4.51 10.83 -11.62
C ALA A 12 4.37 11.97 -10.60
N GLY A 13 3.21 12.03 -9.94
CA GLY A 13 2.87 13.05 -8.96
C GLY A 13 3.91 13.15 -7.85
N ALA A 14 4.27 14.39 -7.54
CA ALA A 14 5.18 14.70 -6.46
C ALA A 14 4.49 14.41 -5.11
N ALA A 15 4.91 13.35 -4.44
CA ALA A 15 4.65 13.21 -3.01
C ALA A 15 5.29 14.41 -2.30
N ARG A 16 4.48 15.25 -1.64
CA ARG A 16 5.01 16.37 -0.86
C ARG A 16 5.62 15.81 0.43
N VAL A 17 6.94 15.93 0.55
CA VAL A 17 7.68 15.64 1.77
C VAL A 17 7.43 16.78 2.76
N PHE A 18 6.75 16.48 3.86
CA PHE A 18 6.59 17.44 4.97
C PHE A 18 7.83 17.33 5.88
N GLN A 19 8.68 18.37 5.88
CA GLN A 19 9.81 18.48 6.81
C GLN A 19 9.35 19.06 8.16
N ASN A 20 9.51 18.23 9.19
CA ASN A 20 9.73 18.47 10.63
C ASN A 20 9.13 19.71 11.34
N GLY A 21 8.30 19.42 12.35
CA GLY A 21 8.00 20.30 13.49
C GLY A 21 7.99 19.49 14.80
N LEU A 22 8.74 19.96 15.78
CA LEU A 22 9.09 19.39 17.09
C LEU A 22 7.89 18.92 17.95
N ILE A 23 8.08 17.82 18.70
CA ILE A 23 7.96 17.71 20.18
C ILE A 23 8.48 16.32 20.57
N GLN A 24 9.61 16.27 21.28
CA GLN A 24 10.11 15.07 21.95
C GLN A 24 9.59 15.07 23.39
N HIS A 25 8.79 14.06 23.76
CA HIS A 25 8.56 13.70 25.15
C HIS A 25 8.99 12.24 25.35
N PRO A 26 9.77 11.92 26.40
CA PRO A 26 10.23 10.57 26.66
C PRO A 26 9.09 9.71 27.22
N VAL A 27 8.78 8.60 26.56
CA VAL A 27 7.88 7.57 27.06
C VAL A 27 8.73 6.53 27.82
N PRO A 28 8.46 6.25 29.11
CA PRO A 28 9.16 5.20 29.83
C PRO A 28 8.78 3.81 29.32
N LEU A 29 9.78 2.97 29.05
CA LEU A 29 9.63 1.55 28.70
C LEU A 29 9.31 0.73 29.95
N ALA A 30 8.18 0.03 29.96
CA ALA A 30 7.86 -0.99 30.95
C ALA A 30 8.41 -2.37 30.50
N PRO A 31 8.90 -3.22 31.42
CA PRO A 31 9.53 -4.49 31.08
C PRO A 31 8.52 -5.56 30.61
N LEU A 32 8.98 -6.37 29.66
CA LEU A 32 8.36 -7.60 29.16
C LEU A 32 8.14 -8.59 30.32
N SER A 33 6.89 -9.03 30.52
CA SER A 33 6.59 -10.24 31.27
C SER A 33 6.25 -11.38 30.31
N SER A 34 7.11 -12.39 30.33
CA SER A 34 6.94 -13.69 29.68
C SER A 34 5.76 -14.45 30.29
N SER A 35 4.85 -14.93 29.45
CA SER A 35 3.92 -16.00 29.82
C SER A 35 3.87 -17.05 28.71
N THR A 36 4.28 -18.24 29.08
CA THR A 36 4.36 -19.47 28.29
C THR A 36 2.97 -20.01 27.91
N GLN A 37 2.86 -20.37 26.62
CA GLN A 37 2.16 -21.52 26.00
C GLN A 37 0.82 -21.98 26.58
N LEU A 38 -0.24 -22.01 25.74
CA LEU A 38 -1.19 -23.12 25.64
C LEU A 38 -1.76 -23.21 24.21
N GLU A 39 -1.34 -24.24 23.49
CA GLU A 39 -1.96 -24.78 22.27
C GLU A 39 -3.42 -25.16 22.52
N ALA A 40 -4.32 -24.81 21.60
CA ALA A 40 -5.66 -25.37 21.53
C ALA A 40 -5.93 -25.83 20.09
N SER A 41 -5.61 -27.09 19.82
CA SER A 41 -5.92 -27.78 18.58
C SER A 41 -7.44 -28.02 18.49
N PHE A 42 -8.15 -27.19 17.74
CA PHE A 42 -9.53 -27.49 17.34
C PHE A 42 -9.55 -28.02 15.89
N ALA A 43 -9.37 -29.33 15.77
CA ALA A 43 -9.75 -30.05 14.56
C ALA A 43 -11.29 -30.05 14.46
N ARG A 44 -11.84 -29.16 13.63
CA ARG A 44 -13.21 -29.30 13.10
C ARG A 44 -13.13 -29.72 11.64
N SER A 45 -13.17 -31.03 11.43
CA SER A 45 -13.59 -31.61 10.16
C SER A 45 -15.04 -31.19 9.89
N GLY A 46 -15.25 -30.33 8.90
CA GLY A 46 -16.58 -29.87 8.51
C GLY A 46 -16.54 -29.30 7.10
N ALA A 47 -17.15 -30.02 6.17
CA ALA A 47 -17.50 -29.64 4.81
C ALA A 47 -16.47 -28.77 4.05
N SER A 48 -15.84 -29.35 3.04
CA SER A 48 -15.21 -28.57 1.98
C SER A 48 -16.30 -27.77 1.26
N VAL A 49 -16.63 -26.60 1.82
CA VAL A 49 -17.17 -25.50 1.04
C VAL A 49 -16.05 -25.19 0.07
N ARG A 50 -16.16 -25.69 -1.17
CA ARG A 50 -15.41 -25.11 -2.27
C ARG A 50 -15.88 -23.66 -2.31
N PHE A 51 -15.13 -22.76 -1.68
CA PHE A 51 -15.21 -21.33 -1.94
C PHE A 51 -14.86 -21.21 -3.41
N MET A 52 -15.90 -21.20 -4.26
CA MET A 52 -15.71 -21.24 -5.69
C MET A 52 -15.15 -19.89 -6.11
N SER A 53 -13.83 -19.88 -6.27
CA SER A 53 -12.96 -18.84 -6.84
C SER A 53 -12.79 -17.57 -5.99
N ASP A 54 -11.59 -17.44 -5.42
CA ASP A 54 -11.05 -16.28 -4.69
C ASP A 54 -10.91 -14.98 -5.53
N ASP A 55 -11.49 -14.93 -6.73
CA ASP A 55 -11.40 -13.78 -7.62
C ASP A 55 -12.55 -12.81 -7.35
N HIS A 56 -12.31 -11.87 -6.44
CA HIS A 56 -13.25 -10.78 -6.11
C HIS A 56 -13.73 -10.03 -7.36
N THR A 57 -12.87 -9.86 -8.37
CA THR A 57 -13.22 -9.15 -9.60
C THR A 57 -14.19 -9.95 -10.48
N ALA A 58 -13.99 -11.27 -10.59
CA ALA A 58 -14.85 -12.13 -11.40
C ALA A 58 -16.33 -12.09 -10.96
N LYS A 59 -16.62 -11.72 -9.71
CA LYS A 59 -17.99 -11.60 -9.19
C LYS A 59 -18.80 -10.45 -9.81
N TRP A 60 -18.15 -9.38 -10.27
CA TRP A 60 -18.85 -8.15 -10.71
C TRP A 60 -18.41 -7.64 -12.09
N MET A 61 -17.21 -7.99 -12.55
CA MET A 61 -16.71 -7.54 -13.85
C MET A 61 -17.15 -8.49 -14.96
N GLN A 62 -18.03 -8.04 -15.85
CA GLN A 62 -18.59 -8.88 -16.92
C GLN A 62 -17.69 -9.00 -18.16
N ASN A 63 -16.72 -8.10 -18.33
CA ASN A 63 -15.84 -8.05 -19.50
C ASN A 63 -14.38 -8.35 -19.14
N THR A 64 -14.14 -9.50 -18.50
CA THR A 64 -12.81 -9.97 -18.08
C THR A 64 -11.90 -10.35 -19.25
N GLN A 65 -12.46 -10.71 -20.41
CA GLN A 65 -11.66 -11.13 -21.57
C GLN A 65 -11.04 -9.96 -22.35
N SER A 66 -11.70 -8.78 -22.37
CA SER A 66 -11.26 -7.65 -23.21
C SER A 66 -10.52 -6.56 -22.44
N LYS A 67 -10.66 -6.50 -21.12
CA LYS A 67 -10.10 -5.41 -20.29
C LYS A 67 -9.47 -5.99 -19.02
N LYS A 68 -8.33 -5.41 -18.65
CA LYS A 68 -7.66 -5.73 -17.39
C LYS A 68 -8.54 -5.33 -16.20
N SER A 69 -8.49 -6.11 -15.14
CA SER A 69 -9.15 -5.77 -13.88
C SER A 69 -8.53 -4.53 -13.23
N PRO A 70 -9.27 -3.80 -12.38
CA PRO A 70 -8.65 -2.73 -11.58
C PRO A 70 -7.48 -3.24 -10.72
N MET A 71 -7.56 -4.49 -10.24
CA MET A 71 -6.49 -5.11 -9.46
C MET A 71 -5.24 -5.37 -10.30
N GLU A 72 -5.39 -5.81 -11.54
CA GLU A 72 -4.27 -5.93 -12.49
C GLU A 72 -3.67 -4.56 -12.82
N LEU A 73 -4.52 -3.56 -13.10
CA LEU A 73 -4.06 -2.22 -13.46
C LEU A 73 -3.25 -1.55 -12.34
N ILE A 74 -3.66 -1.68 -11.08
CA ILE A 74 -2.89 -1.10 -9.97
C ILE A 74 -1.60 -1.88 -9.69
N ASN A 75 -1.59 -3.20 -9.94
CA ASN A 75 -0.39 -4.02 -9.78
C ASN A 75 0.71 -3.67 -10.79
N GLU A 76 0.33 -3.14 -11.96
CA GLU A 76 1.27 -2.62 -12.97
C GLU A 76 1.95 -1.31 -12.56
N VAL A 77 1.34 -0.55 -11.65
CA VAL A 77 1.91 0.72 -11.18
C VAL A 77 3.05 0.43 -10.17
N PRO A 78 4.31 0.82 -10.45
CA PRO A 78 5.42 0.50 -9.56
C PRO A 78 5.30 1.25 -8.22
N PRO A 79 5.86 0.69 -7.12
CA PRO A 79 5.95 1.41 -5.86
C PRO A 79 6.72 2.73 -5.97
N ILE A 80 6.22 3.76 -5.29
CA ILE A 80 6.77 5.11 -5.24
C ILE A 80 7.78 5.19 -4.10
N LYS A 81 9.01 5.61 -4.41
CA LYS A 81 10.04 5.87 -3.40
C LYS A 81 9.72 7.19 -2.68
N VAL A 82 9.77 7.18 -1.35
CA VAL A 82 9.66 8.37 -0.51
C VAL A 82 10.84 8.38 0.46
N ASP A 83 11.47 9.53 0.70
CA ASP A 83 12.62 9.61 1.61
C ASP A 83 12.19 9.77 3.08
N ALA A 84 10.99 10.29 3.33
CA ALA A 84 10.39 10.40 4.66
C ALA A 84 9.88 9.05 5.21
N ARG A 85 9.76 8.97 6.55
CA ARG A 85 9.14 7.82 7.23
C ARG A 85 7.62 7.74 7.07
N VAL A 86 6.98 8.82 6.62
CA VAL A 86 5.54 8.92 6.41
C VAL A 86 5.28 9.50 5.02
N ALA A 87 4.44 8.82 4.23
CA ALA A 87 3.90 9.35 2.97
C ALA A 87 2.52 9.97 3.19
N ALA A 88 2.21 11.05 2.46
CA ALA A 88 0.87 11.62 2.38
C ALA A 88 0.30 11.35 0.98
N CYS A 89 -0.75 10.53 0.91
CA CYS A 89 -1.43 10.21 -0.35
C CYS A 89 -2.73 11.01 -0.46
N GLU A 90 -2.82 11.87 -1.46
CA GLU A 90 -3.99 12.71 -1.74
C GLU A 90 -4.85 12.16 -2.89
N GLY A 91 -4.42 11.06 -3.54
CA GLY A 91 -5.15 10.43 -4.64
C GLY A 91 -4.97 11.07 -6.02
N GLY A 92 -4.15 12.12 -6.14
CA GLY A 92 -3.86 12.78 -7.40
C GLY A 92 -3.08 14.09 -7.21
N THR A 93 -2.96 14.88 -8.29
CA THR A 93 -2.34 16.22 -8.23
C THR A 93 -3.28 17.25 -7.61
N ASP A 94 -4.59 17.07 -7.80
CA ASP A 94 -5.64 17.91 -7.23
C ASP A 94 -6.23 17.18 -6.01
N PRO A 95 -6.01 17.69 -4.78
CA PRO A 95 -6.54 17.07 -3.57
C PRO A 95 -8.07 17.05 -3.53
N ALA A 96 -8.76 17.92 -4.28
CA ALA A 96 -10.22 17.94 -4.34
C ALA A 96 -10.81 16.80 -5.19
N LEU A 97 -10.03 16.20 -6.09
CA LEU A 97 -10.48 15.12 -6.98
C LEU A 97 -9.98 13.73 -6.56
N GLY A 98 -9.18 13.66 -5.51
CA GLY A 98 -8.64 12.42 -5.00
C GLY A 98 -9.46 11.81 -3.89
N HIS A 99 -8.79 11.35 -2.84
CA HIS A 99 -9.41 10.75 -1.65
C HIS A 99 -8.95 11.51 -0.39
N PRO A 100 -9.61 11.33 0.77
CA PRO A 100 -9.13 11.91 2.02
C PRO A 100 -7.65 11.59 2.24
N ILE A 101 -6.88 12.58 2.69
CA ILE A 101 -5.43 12.44 2.85
C ILE A 101 -5.13 11.26 3.76
N GLU A 102 -4.40 10.28 3.24
CA GLU A 102 -3.92 9.13 4.02
C GLU A 102 -2.44 9.31 4.34
N TYR A 103 -2.13 9.39 5.64
CA TYR A 103 -0.77 9.34 6.14
C TYR A 103 -0.35 7.88 6.38
N ILE A 104 0.67 7.43 5.66
CA ILE A 104 1.09 6.03 5.60
C ILE A 104 2.48 5.90 6.23
N CYS A 105 2.59 5.11 7.30
CA CYS A 105 3.87 4.80 7.94
C CYS A 105 4.69 3.83 7.07
N LEU A 106 5.96 4.14 6.82
CA LEU A 106 6.86 3.38 5.95
C LEU A 106 7.96 2.63 6.69
N ASP A 107 7.91 2.59 8.03
CA ASP A 107 8.93 1.92 8.87
C ASP A 107 8.94 0.39 8.70
N GLY A 108 7.82 -0.20 8.25
CA GLY A 108 7.73 -1.63 7.98
C GLY A 108 8.46 -2.05 6.70
N LYS A 109 8.81 -3.33 6.61
CA LYS A 109 9.50 -3.88 5.43
C LYS A 109 8.58 -3.90 4.21
N GLY A 110 9.12 -3.51 3.06
CA GLY A 110 8.45 -3.58 1.76
C GLY A 110 7.53 -2.39 1.46
N PRO A 111 6.82 -2.41 0.31
CA PRO A 111 5.91 -1.34 -0.06
C PRO A 111 4.62 -1.36 0.77
N HIS A 112 4.22 -0.19 1.26
CA HIS A 112 2.97 0.05 1.99
C HIS A 112 1.91 0.61 1.05
N VAL A 113 0.68 0.12 1.18
CA VAL A 113 -0.41 0.40 0.24
C VAL A 113 -1.30 1.52 0.80
N CYS A 114 -1.62 2.52 -0.02
CA CYS A 114 -2.73 3.44 0.23
C CYS A 114 -4.06 2.69 0.11
N LYS A 115 -4.88 2.71 1.15
CA LYS A 115 -6.14 1.96 1.22
C LYS A 115 -7.19 2.45 0.22
N TYR A 116 -7.08 3.72 -0.21
CA TYR A 116 -8.05 4.33 -1.10
C TYR A 116 -7.73 4.07 -2.58
N CYS A 117 -6.54 4.45 -3.04
CA CYS A 117 -6.18 4.35 -4.46
C CYS A 117 -5.30 3.15 -4.80
N GLY A 118 -4.80 2.40 -3.81
CA GLY A 118 -3.95 1.23 -4.01
C GLY A 118 -2.51 1.54 -4.42
N LEU A 119 -2.12 2.82 -4.49
CA LEU A 119 -0.72 3.20 -4.73
C LEU A 119 0.18 2.66 -3.62
N ARG A 120 1.39 2.27 -4.00
CA ARG A 120 2.37 1.64 -3.10
C ARG A 120 3.51 2.62 -2.84
N TYR A 121 3.95 2.71 -1.59
CA TYR A 121 5.03 3.61 -1.15
C TYR A 121 6.09 2.81 -0.40
N TYR A 122 7.37 3.16 -0.55
CA TYR A 122 8.43 2.56 0.26
C TYR A 122 9.46 3.62 0.65
N GLN A 123 10.07 3.43 1.83
CA GLN A 123 11.12 4.32 2.28
C GLN A 123 12.42 4.01 1.54
N GLY A 124 12.96 5.00 0.84
CA GLY A 124 14.16 4.84 0.02
C GLY A 124 15.47 4.81 0.80
N ASN A 125 15.47 5.32 2.03
CA ASN A 125 16.62 5.43 2.91
C ASN A 125 16.28 4.78 4.26
N VAL A 126 16.39 3.45 4.31
CA VAL A 126 16.37 2.70 5.58
C VAL A 126 17.70 2.89 6.31
N HIS A 127 17.96 4.10 6.82
CA HIS A 127 19.01 4.30 7.80
C HIS A 127 18.54 3.66 9.10
N GLY A 128 18.97 2.41 9.33
CA GLY A 128 18.70 1.67 10.54
C GLY A 128 19.21 2.44 11.75
N HIS A 129 18.30 3.02 12.52
CA HIS A 129 18.57 3.36 13.92
C HIS A 129 18.51 2.04 14.70
N HIS A 130 19.66 1.35 14.71
CA HIS A 130 19.94 0.28 15.66
C HIS A 130 20.27 0.86 17.03
#